data_AF-A0A7S1VTI1-F1
#
_entry.id   AF-A0A7S1VTI1-F1
#
_cell.length_a   1.000
_cell.length_b   1.000
_cell.length_c   1.000
_cell.angle_alpha   90.00
_cell.angle_beta   90.00
_cell.angle_gamma   90.00
#
_symmetry.space_group_name_H-M   'P 1'
#
loop_
_entity.id
_entity.type
_entity.pdbx_description
1 polymer ?
#
loop_
_entity_poly.entity_id
_entity_poly.type
_entity_poly.pdbx_seq_one_letter_code
_entity_poly.pdbx_strand_id
1 'polypeptide(L)'
;YALGVKRFTKEPLALVTRQDDPTWTSYVFWIVSATFYAEEQGISQGSSNEMPTTDLFPTRDRDRTLRNVIQAVGSYHNIYERSLGRKVPREGMNLVNSNGPQHCPYPFLP
;
A
#
# COMPACT_ATOMS: atom_id res chain seq x y z
N TYR A 1 5.35 31.76 -2.06
CA TYR A 1 6.17 30.53 -2.23
C TYR A 1 6.36 30.32 -3.71
N ALA A 2 7.59 30.27 -4.22
CA ALA A 2 7.86 30.02 -5.64
C ALA A 2 7.98 28.51 -5.85
N LEU A 3 7.12 27.92 -6.65
CA LEU A 3 7.20 26.53 -7.05
C LEU A 3 8.27 26.39 -8.14
N GLY A 4 9.45 25.91 -7.77
CA GLY A 4 10.51 25.55 -8.73
C GLY A 4 10.33 24.12 -9.26
N VAL A 5 10.83 23.84 -10.46
CA VAL A 5 10.75 22.51 -11.10
C VAL A 5 11.64 21.47 -10.39
N LYS A 6 12.64 21.93 -9.63
CA LYS A 6 13.63 21.07 -8.97
C LYS A 6 13.32 20.91 -7.47
N ARG A 7 13.07 19.67 -7.04
CA ARG A 7 12.95 19.31 -5.61
C ARG A 7 14.35 19.06 -5.04
N PHE A 8 14.68 19.73 -3.93
CA PHE A 8 15.98 19.55 -3.25
C PHE A 8 15.93 18.46 -2.18
N THR A 9 14.76 18.19 -1.60
CA THR A 9 14.57 17.19 -0.53
C THR A 9 13.83 15.96 -1.06
N LYS A 10 14.20 14.78 -0.56
CA LYS A 10 13.45 13.53 -0.74
C LYS A 10 12.72 13.21 0.55
N GLU A 11 11.40 13.32 0.54
CA GLU A 11 10.54 13.16 1.73
C GLU A 11 9.54 12.02 1.49
N PRO A 12 9.97 10.75 1.58
CA PRO A 12 9.05 9.62 1.51
C PRO A 12 8.16 9.59 2.76
N LEU A 13 6.84 9.67 2.56
CA LEU A 13 5.89 9.52 3.65
C LEU A 13 5.70 8.03 3.93
N ALA A 14 5.90 7.65 5.19
CA ALA A 14 5.75 6.28 5.67
C ALA A 14 4.79 6.23 6.86
N LEU A 15 4.16 5.08 7.06
CA LEU A 15 3.42 4.79 8.28
C LEU A 15 4.41 4.48 9.40
N VAL A 16 4.20 5.11 10.55
CA VAL A 16 5.08 4.99 11.71
C VAL A 16 4.39 4.12 12.76
N THR A 17 5.07 3.06 13.18
CA THR A 17 4.64 2.18 14.27
C THR A 17 5.65 2.25 15.42
N ARG A 18 5.29 1.69 16.58
CA ARG A 18 6.21 1.58 17.70
C ARG A 18 7.21 0.44 17.47
N GLN A 19 8.43 0.61 17.97
CA GLN A 19 9.51 -0.36 17.77
C GLN A 19 9.33 -1.65 18.59
N ASP A 20 8.61 -1.58 19.71
CA ASP A 20 8.40 -2.68 20.66
C ASP A 20 7.29 -3.65 20.25
N ASP A 21 6.57 -3.38 19.16
CA ASP A 21 5.50 -4.24 18.65
C ASP A 21 5.74 -4.66 17.18
N PRO A 22 6.51 -5.75 16.97
CA PRO A 22 6.79 -6.26 15.63
C PRO A 22 5.56 -6.90 14.98
N THR A 23 4.62 -7.43 15.77
CA THR A 23 3.38 -8.03 15.27
C THR A 23 2.49 -6.95 14.67
N TRP A 24 2.31 -5.83 15.37
CA TRP A 24 1.57 -4.68 14.85
C TRP A 24 2.25 -4.06 13.63
N THR A 25 3.57 -3.93 13.64
CA THR A 25 4.32 -3.40 12.50
C THR A 25 4.14 -4.27 11.25
N SER A 26 4.20 -5.60 11.41
CA SER A 26 3.95 -6.55 10.33
C SER A 26 2.51 -6.47 9.82
N TYR A 27 1.54 -6.32 10.72
CA TYR A 27 0.13 -6.16 10.38
C TYR A 27 -0.12 -4.93 9.50
N VAL A 28 0.40 -3.76 9.92
CA VAL A 28 0.29 -2.51 9.16
C VAL A 28 0.98 -2.64 7.80
N PHE A 29 2.17 -3.25 7.76
CA PHE A 29 2.89 -3.50 6.52
C PHE A 29 2.06 -4.31 5.52
N TRP A 30 1.50 -5.45 5.93
CA TRP A 30 0.71 -6.31 5.05
C TRP A 30 -0.57 -5.66 4.53
N ILE A 31 -1.23 -4.83 5.35
CA ILE A 31 -2.39 -4.04 4.90
C ILE A 31 -2.01 -3.10 3.76
N VAL A 32 -0.88 -2.40 3.89
CA VAL A 32 -0.40 -1.46 2.86
C VAL A 32 -0.01 -2.22 1.60
N SER A 33 0.76 -3.28 1.74
CA SER A 33 1.17 -4.14 0.61
C SER A 33 -0.03 -4.71 -0.14
N ALA A 34 -1.12 -5.06 0.56
CA ALA A 34 -2.33 -5.54 -0.09
C ALA A 34 -2.98 -4.50 -1.01
N THR A 35 -2.89 -3.20 -0.68
CA THR A 35 -3.43 -2.14 -1.56
C THR A 35 -2.62 -1.97 -2.85
N PHE A 36 -1.30 -2.19 -2.79
CA PHE A 36 -0.43 -2.21 -3.97
C PHE A 36 -0.67 -3.45 -4.82
N TYR A 37 -0.76 -4.62 -4.19
CA TYR A 37 -1.08 -5.87 -4.88
C TYR A 37 -2.43 -5.79 -5.59
N ALA A 38 -3.45 -5.25 -4.92
CA ALA A 38 -4.76 -5.06 -5.52
C ALA A 38 -4.68 -4.16 -6.76
N GLU A 39 -3.90 -3.07 -6.71
CA GLU A 39 -3.69 -2.22 -7.88
C GLU A 39 -2.98 -2.96 -9.02
N GLU A 40 -1.92 -3.70 -8.71
CA GLU A 40 -1.15 -4.45 -9.71
C GLU A 40 -1.99 -5.50 -10.44
N GLN A 41 -2.91 -6.16 -9.72
CA GLN A 41 -3.83 -7.14 -10.29
C GLN A 41 -5.11 -6.51 -10.88
N GLY A 42 -5.28 -5.19 -10.79
CA GLY A 42 -6.49 -4.50 -11.26
C GLY A 42 -7.73 -4.77 -10.38
N ILE A 43 -7.54 -5.24 -9.15
CA ILE A 43 -8.60 -5.47 -8.17
C ILE A 43 -9.06 -4.12 -7.60
N SER A 44 -10.37 -3.91 -7.59
CA SER A 44 -11.02 -2.71 -7.06
C SER A 44 -11.98 -3.07 -5.92
N GLN A 45 -12.69 -2.08 -5.36
CA GLN A 45 -13.72 -2.33 -4.35
C GLN A 45 -14.78 -3.34 -4.84
N GLY A 46 -15.15 -3.27 -6.12
CA GLY A 46 -16.16 -4.15 -6.73
C GLY A 46 -15.69 -5.59 -6.96
N SER A 47 -14.40 -5.79 -7.23
CA SER A 47 -13.78 -7.11 -7.46
C SER A 47 -13.00 -7.61 -6.23
N SER A 48 -13.27 -7.07 -5.04
CA SER A 48 -12.56 -7.45 -3.80
C SER A 48 -12.55 -8.96 -3.49
N ASN A 49 -13.49 -9.71 -4.06
CA ASN A 49 -13.57 -11.17 -3.94
C ASN A 49 -12.39 -11.92 -4.59
N GLU A 50 -11.69 -11.29 -5.52
CA GLU A 50 -10.53 -11.85 -6.22
C GLU A 50 -9.25 -11.81 -5.38
N MET A 51 -9.28 -11.13 -4.21
CA MET A 51 -8.16 -11.12 -3.29
C MET A 51 -7.86 -12.53 -2.75
N PRO A 52 -6.59 -12.96 -2.74
CA PRO A 52 -6.21 -14.26 -2.23
C PRO A 52 -6.44 -14.36 -0.72
N THR A 53 -6.83 -15.54 -0.26
CA THR A 53 -6.85 -15.90 1.16
C THR A 53 -5.42 -16.09 1.65
N THR A 54 -5.09 -15.56 2.84
CA THR A 54 -3.73 -15.65 3.38
C THR A 54 -3.71 -16.19 4.80
N ASP A 55 -2.67 -16.93 5.14
CA ASP A 55 -2.41 -17.39 6.52
C ASP A 55 -1.54 -16.39 7.30
N LEU A 56 -1.71 -15.09 7.03
CA LEU A 56 -0.90 -14.04 7.67
C LEU A 56 -1.53 -13.55 8.98
N PHE A 57 -2.79 -13.87 9.22
CA PHE A 57 -3.58 -13.36 10.35
C PHE A 57 -4.01 -14.50 11.28
N PRO A 58 -4.31 -14.20 12.56
CA PRO A 58 -4.89 -15.19 13.46
C PRO A 58 -6.20 -15.79 12.92
N THR A 59 -6.47 -17.04 13.29
CA THR A 59 -7.41 -17.98 12.64
C THR A 59 -8.82 -17.45 12.38
N ARG A 60 -9.33 -16.50 13.17
CA ARG A 60 -10.69 -15.97 13.02
C ARG A 60 -10.88 -15.11 11.77
N ASP A 61 -9.82 -14.45 11.30
CA ASP A 61 -9.91 -13.42 10.25
C ASP A 61 -9.03 -13.69 9.01
N ARG A 62 -8.30 -14.81 8.98
CA ARG A 62 -7.35 -15.23 7.92
C ARG A 62 -7.81 -14.93 6.49
N ASP A 63 -9.01 -15.37 6.16
CA ASP A 63 -9.47 -15.40 4.76
C ASP A 63 -10.12 -14.10 4.31
N ARG A 64 -10.38 -13.17 5.25
CA ARG A 64 -11.25 -12.02 4.98
C ARG A 64 -10.62 -10.67 5.27
N THR A 65 -9.56 -10.58 6.08
CA THR A 65 -8.96 -9.28 6.43
C THR A 65 -8.57 -8.46 5.20
N LEU A 66 -7.75 -9.02 4.30
CA LEU A 66 -7.28 -8.29 3.13
C LEU A 66 -8.43 -7.93 2.18
N ARG A 67 -9.33 -8.89 1.94
CA ARG A 67 -10.53 -8.67 1.14
C ARG A 67 -11.42 -7.56 1.73
N ASN A 68 -11.65 -7.57 3.03
CA ASN A 68 -12.47 -6.57 3.72
C ASN A 68 -11.83 -5.17 3.63
N VAL A 69 -10.50 -5.08 3.74
CA VAL A 69 -9.76 -3.83 3.56
C VAL A 69 -9.98 -3.29 2.14
N ILE A 70 -9.78 -4.11 1.12
CA ILE A 70 -9.98 -3.67 -0.29
C ILE A 70 -11.45 -3.35 -0.55
N GLN A 71 -12.38 -4.09 0.01
CA GLN A 71 -13.81 -3.79 -0.10
C GLN A 71 -14.14 -2.41 0.51
N ALA A 72 -13.59 -2.11 1.70
CA ALA A 72 -13.86 -0.85 2.39
C ALA A 72 -13.15 0.35 1.76
N VAL A 73 -11.89 0.17 1.32
CA VAL A 73 -10.98 1.27 1.00
C VAL A 73 -10.63 1.34 -0.49
N GLY A 74 -10.59 0.20 -1.19
CA GLY A 74 -10.14 0.08 -2.58
C GLY A 74 -8.63 -0.13 -2.71
N SER A 75 -8.16 -0.20 -3.96
CA SER A 75 -6.74 -0.31 -4.27
C SER A 75 -6.01 1.01 -4.02
N TYR A 76 -4.67 0.98 -4.08
CA TYR A 76 -3.87 2.19 -3.85
C TYR A 76 -4.21 3.33 -4.83
N HIS A 77 -4.50 3.02 -6.09
CA HIS A 77 -5.04 3.98 -7.06
C HIS A 77 -6.32 4.65 -6.57
N ASN A 78 -7.30 3.88 -6.08
CA ASN A 78 -8.56 4.44 -5.60
C ASN A 78 -8.34 5.36 -4.39
N ILE A 79 -7.45 4.98 -3.47
CA ILE A 79 -7.09 5.80 -2.31
C ILE A 79 -6.46 7.12 -2.76
N TYR A 80 -5.53 7.08 -3.71
CA TYR A 80 -4.85 8.25 -4.22
C TYR A 80 -5.82 9.19 -4.94
N GLU A 81 -6.62 8.65 -5.86
CA GLU A 81 -7.56 9.40 -6.69
C GLU A 81 -8.57 10.16 -5.84
N ARG A 82 -9.19 9.49 -4.85
CA ARG A 82 -10.20 10.14 -4.00
C ARG A 82 -9.63 11.22 -3.07
N SER A 83 -8.35 11.09 -2.68
CA SER A 83 -7.75 11.92 -1.63
C SER A 83 -6.94 13.08 -2.22
N LEU A 84 -6.02 12.75 -3.12
CA LEU A 84 -5.04 13.67 -3.69
C LEU A 84 -5.25 13.92 -5.18
N GLY A 85 -5.92 13.03 -5.91
CA GLY A 85 -6.00 13.07 -7.38
C GLY A 85 -6.49 14.40 -7.96
N ARG A 86 -7.37 15.13 -7.24
CA ARG A 86 -7.84 16.47 -7.65
C ARG A 86 -6.81 17.59 -7.49
N LYS A 87 -5.86 17.44 -6.56
CA LYS A 87 -4.88 18.47 -6.19
C LYS A 87 -3.48 18.18 -6.70
N VAL A 88 -3.12 16.89 -6.74
CA VAL A 88 -1.80 16.41 -7.12
C VAL A 88 -2.01 15.28 -8.11
N PRO A 89 -1.66 15.46 -9.40
CA PRO A 89 -1.73 14.37 -10.36
C PRO A 89 -0.75 13.27 -9.95
N ARG A 90 -1.17 12.01 -10.13
CA ARG A 90 -0.38 10.85 -9.73
C ARG A 90 0.73 10.59 -10.74
N GLU A 91 1.96 10.92 -10.38
CA GLU A 91 3.13 10.75 -11.23
C GLU A 91 4.36 10.27 -10.43
N GLY A 92 5.33 9.69 -11.13
CA GLY A 92 6.64 9.33 -10.59
C GLY A 92 6.60 8.23 -9.53
N MET A 93 7.18 8.49 -8.35
CA MET A 93 7.44 7.49 -7.29
C MET A 93 6.18 6.86 -6.67
N ASN A 94 5.00 7.41 -6.94
CA ASN A 94 3.74 6.84 -6.44
C ASN A 94 3.07 5.90 -7.47
N LEU A 95 3.69 5.60 -8.60
CA LEU A 95 3.16 4.64 -9.56
C LEU A 95 3.53 3.21 -9.16
N VAL A 96 2.65 2.26 -9.48
CA VAL A 96 2.93 0.83 -9.32
C VAL A 96 4.05 0.45 -10.29
N ASN A 97 5.05 -0.29 -9.83
CA ASN A 97 6.13 -0.75 -10.69
C ASN A 97 5.58 -1.81 -11.67
N SER A 98 5.92 -1.71 -12.95
CA SER A 98 5.43 -2.65 -13.97
C SER A 98 6.42 -3.79 -14.25
N ASN A 99 7.72 -3.57 -14.03
CA ASN A 99 8.79 -4.51 -14.39
C ASN A 99 9.86 -4.59 -13.30
N GLY A 100 9.44 -4.83 -12.06
CA GLY A 100 10.35 -4.99 -10.93
C GLY A 100 9.63 -5.10 -9.59
N PRO A 101 10.37 -5.29 -8.49
CA PRO A 101 9.76 -5.43 -7.18
C PRO A 101 9.07 -4.12 -6.75
N GLN A 102 7.89 -4.24 -6.14
CA GLN A 102 7.20 -3.12 -5.50
C GLN A 102 7.87 -2.72 -4.18
N HIS A 103 8.38 -3.72 -3.46
CA HIS A 103 9.10 -3.54 -2.22
C HIS A 103 10.56 -3.89 -2.44
N CYS A 104 11.45 -2.93 -2.18
CA CYS A 104 12.86 -3.24 -2.06
C CYS A 104 13.11 -3.67 -0.61
N PRO A 105 13.36 -4.97 -0.34
CA PRO A 105 13.77 -5.38 1.00
C PRO A 105 15.12 -4.71 1.31
N TYR A 106 15.27 -4.23 2.53
CA TYR A 106 16.59 -3.84 3.01
C TYR A 106 17.47 -5.10 2.98
N PRO A 107 18.64 -5.08 2.33
CA PRO A 107 19.52 -6.25 2.29
C PRO A 107 19.89 -6.61 3.73
N PHE A 108 19.43 -7.78 4.18
CA PHE A 108 19.75 -8.51 5.40
C PHE A 108 20.40 -7.69 6.53
N LEU A 109 19.66 -7.47 7.63
CA LEU A 109 20.28 -7.52 8.95
C LEU A 109 20.00 -8.92 9.54
N PRO A 110 21.02 -9.59 10.10
CA PRO A 110 20.96 -10.99 10.56
C PRO A 110 19.91 -11.24 11.64
#